data_AF-A0A972Q4D2-F1
#
_entry.id   AF-A0A972Q4D2-F1
#
_cell.length_a   1.000
_cell.length_b   1.000
_cell.length_c   1.000
_cell.angle_alpha   90.00
_cell.angle_beta   90.00
_cell.angle_gamma   90.00
#
_symmetry.space_group_name_H-M   'P 1'
#
loop_
_entity.id
_entity.type
_entity.pdbx_description
1 polymer ?
#
loop_
_entity_poly.entity_id
_entity_poly.type
_entity_poly.pdbx_seq_one_letter_code
_entity_poly.pdbx_strand_id
1 'polypeptide(L)'
;MSVWQTYPQDYRKREVETLLSAVRAGECAAVVGLSGAGKSNLLGFMANRAGDDPPLALVDCNRLAAQTLEAFFSLVYRSLGGDVPSGETGARAALEALLDERLFASDAQLCLLFDRFDALSEPLFPFVAGGLRALRDAHKYQLTYLTARRRPLDARNELAELFDAHTLWLGPLSPADARWSVQRAMA
;
A
#
# COMPACT_ATOMS: atom_id res chain seq x y z
N MET A 1 -1.81 12.43 -16.60
CA MET A 1 -2.69 12.80 -15.47
C MET A 1 -3.37 11.53 -14.99
N SER A 2 -3.26 11.20 -13.71
CA SER A 2 -3.76 9.94 -13.17
C SER A 2 -5.28 9.96 -13.04
N VAL A 3 -5.95 8.81 -13.25
CA VAL A 3 -7.42 8.71 -13.16
C VAL A 3 -7.92 9.19 -11.79
N TRP A 4 -7.16 8.96 -10.72
CA TRP A 4 -7.51 9.29 -9.35
C TRP A 4 -7.48 10.79 -9.03
N GLN A 5 -6.76 11.60 -9.82
CA GLN A 5 -6.70 13.05 -9.63
C GLN A 5 -8.04 13.76 -9.89
N THR A 6 -8.96 13.07 -10.57
CA THR A 6 -10.28 13.60 -10.93
C THR A 6 -11.39 13.21 -9.95
N TYR A 7 -11.10 12.33 -8.99
CA TYR A 7 -12.09 11.87 -8.01
C TYR A 7 -12.55 13.05 -7.14
N PRO A 8 -13.81 13.04 -6.64
CA PRO A 8 -14.30 14.04 -5.70
C PRO A 8 -13.42 14.10 -4.45
N GLN A 9 -13.27 15.29 -3.87
CA GLN A 9 -12.46 15.47 -2.65
C GLN A 9 -13.00 14.68 -1.44
N ASP A 10 -14.30 14.41 -1.43
CA ASP A 10 -15.02 13.68 -0.40
C ASP A 10 -15.21 12.19 -0.71
N TYR A 11 -14.58 11.68 -1.78
CA TYR A 11 -14.63 10.26 -2.12
C TYR A 11 -14.15 9.40 -0.95
N ARG A 12 -15.02 8.50 -0.45
CA ARG A 12 -14.70 7.60 0.67
C ARG A 12 -14.09 8.31 1.89
N LYS A 13 -14.51 9.56 2.13
CA LYS A 13 -13.88 10.46 3.12
C LYS A 13 -13.67 9.80 4.49
N ARG A 14 -14.69 9.12 5.02
CA ARG A 14 -14.61 8.46 6.32
C ARG A 14 -13.55 7.36 6.34
N GLU A 15 -13.50 6.51 5.31
CA GLU A 15 -12.51 5.45 5.20
C GLU A 15 -11.09 6.02 5.04
N VAL A 16 -10.93 7.06 4.24
CA VAL A 16 -9.64 7.76 4.05
C VAL A 16 -9.16 8.36 5.36
N GLU A 17 -10.00 9.09 6.08
CA GLU A 17 -9.67 9.71 7.38
C GLU A 17 -9.27 8.65 8.42
N THR A 18 -9.99 7.52 8.47
CA THR A 18 -9.68 6.42 9.38
C THR A 18 -8.29 5.84 9.09
N LEU A 19 -7.98 5.55 7.82
CA LEU A 19 -6.70 4.96 7.41
C LEU A 19 -5.54 5.95 7.61
N LEU A 20 -5.74 7.22 7.27
CA LEU A 20 -4.72 8.27 7.48
C LEU A 20 -4.42 8.49 8.96
N SER A 21 -5.42 8.37 9.84
CA SER A 21 -5.20 8.47 11.28
C SER A 21 -4.26 7.38 11.79
N ALA A 22 -4.44 6.13 11.37
CA ALA A 22 -3.55 5.02 11.73
C ALA A 22 -2.13 5.24 11.16
N VAL A 23 -2.04 5.61 9.88
CA VAL A 23 -0.76 5.86 9.20
C VAL A 23 0.05 6.97 9.90
N ARG A 24 -0.59 8.08 10.28
CA ARG A 24 0.05 9.19 11.01
C ARG A 24 0.51 8.79 12.40
N ALA A 25 -0.18 7.86 13.04
CA ALA A 25 0.25 7.25 14.31
C ALA A 25 1.43 6.27 14.14
N GLY A 26 1.91 6.05 12.91
CA GLY A 26 2.95 5.07 12.63
C GLY A 26 2.45 3.63 12.63
N GLU A 27 1.14 3.41 12.46
CA GLU A 27 0.50 2.11 12.52
C GLU A 27 0.13 1.62 11.10
N CYS A 28 0.20 0.31 10.89
CA CYS A 28 -0.21 -0.30 9.63
C CYS A 28 -1.71 -0.60 9.67
N ALA A 29 -2.38 -0.62 8.51
CA ALA A 29 -3.79 -1.00 8.44
C ALA A 29 -4.13 -1.87 7.21
N ALA A 30 -5.13 -2.72 7.36
CA ALA A 30 -5.62 -3.59 6.30
C ALA A 30 -6.98 -3.11 5.79
N VAL A 31 -7.13 -3.01 4.47
CA VAL A 31 -8.40 -2.78 3.79
C VAL A 31 -8.88 -4.11 3.23
N VAL A 32 -9.94 -4.65 3.83
CA VAL A 32 -10.51 -5.94 3.45
C VAL A 32 -11.89 -5.72 2.83
N GLY A 33 -12.15 -6.32 1.67
CA GLY A 33 -13.47 -6.23 1.06
C GLY A 33 -13.62 -7.06 -0.19
N LEU A 34 -14.85 -7.25 -0.65
CA LEU A 34 -15.16 -8.04 -1.84
C LEU A 34 -14.55 -7.45 -3.13
N SER A 35 -14.48 -8.27 -4.17
CA SER A 35 -14.15 -7.76 -5.51
C SER A 35 -15.18 -6.71 -5.92
N GLY A 36 -14.73 -5.61 -6.53
CA GLY A 36 -15.61 -4.51 -6.92
C GLY A 36 -15.97 -3.52 -5.80
N ALA A 37 -15.61 -3.76 -4.53
CA ALA A 37 -15.85 -2.83 -3.44
C ALA A 37 -15.06 -1.49 -3.55
N GLY A 38 -14.21 -1.33 -4.56
CA GLY A 38 -13.48 -0.08 -4.80
C GLY A 38 -12.17 0.08 -4.02
N LYS A 39 -11.56 -1.02 -3.54
CA LYS A 39 -10.27 -0.97 -2.81
C LYS A 39 -9.14 -0.31 -3.62
N SER A 40 -8.94 -0.72 -4.87
CA SER A 40 -7.94 -0.13 -5.76
C SER A 40 -8.18 1.36 -6.01
N ASN A 41 -9.45 1.77 -6.11
CA ASN A 41 -9.83 3.17 -6.26
C ASN A 41 -9.56 3.97 -4.97
N LEU A 42 -9.82 3.39 -3.80
CA LEU A 42 -9.50 3.99 -2.50
C LEU A 42 -7.99 4.20 -2.36
N LEU A 43 -7.17 3.15 -2.55
CA LEU A 43 -5.71 3.27 -2.43
C LEU A 43 -5.13 4.23 -3.48
N GLY A 44 -5.60 4.15 -4.73
CA GLY A 44 -5.18 5.06 -5.78
C GLY A 44 -5.56 6.52 -5.50
N PHE A 45 -6.77 6.77 -4.99
CA PHE A 45 -7.20 8.08 -4.51
C PHE A 45 -6.30 8.60 -3.40
N MET A 46 -6.00 7.77 -2.40
CA MET A 46 -5.12 8.14 -1.30
C MET A 46 -3.74 8.56 -1.80
N ALA A 47 -3.08 7.73 -2.63
CA ALA A 47 -1.74 8.01 -3.15
C ALA A 47 -1.63 9.23 -4.07
N ASN A 48 -2.74 9.65 -4.72
CA ASN A 48 -2.70 10.71 -5.73
C ASN A 48 -3.33 12.02 -5.27
N ARG A 49 -4.05 12.03 -4.15
CA ARG A 49 -4.92 13.16 -3.81
C ARG A 49 -5.14 13.42 -2.32
N ALA A 50 -5.07 12.40 -1.46
CA ALA A 50 -5.39 12.56 -0.03
C ALA A 50 -4.18 12.43 0.90
N GLY A 51 -3.05 11.95 0.40
CA GLY A 51 -1.87 11.61 1.20
C GLY A 51 -0.64 12.43 0.83
N ASP A 52 -0.64 13.70 1.22
CA ASP A 52 0.57 14.55 1.13
C ASP A 52 1.43 14.44 2.39
N ASP A 53 0.81 14.16 3.55
CA ASP A 53 1.48 14.04 4.84
C ASP A 53 0.84 12.95 5.74
N PRO A 54 1.51 11.79 5.91
CA PRO A 54 2.79 11.43 5.29
C PRO A 54 2.65 11.04 3.81
N PRO A 55 3.75 11.08 3.02
CA PRO A 55 3.78 10.57 1.66
C PRO A 55 3.25 9.13 1.56
N LEU A 56 2.40 8.88 0.56
CA LEU A 56 1.85 7.55 0.29
C LEU A 56 2.30 7.05 -1.09
N ALA A 57 2.94 5.89 -1.14
CA ALA A 57 3.41 5.28 -2.38
C ALA A 57 2.59 4.04 -2.75
N LEU A 58 1.95 4.05 -3.92
CA LEU A 58 1.14 2.94 -4.41
C LEU A 58 2.02 1.85 -5.02
N VAL A 59 1.89 0.62 -4.51
CA VAL A 59 2.52 -0.59 -5.02
C VAL A 59 1.43 -1.52 -5.57
N ASP A 60 1.26 -1.58 -6.89
CA ASP A 60 0.29 -2.48 -7.54
C ASP A 60 0.90 -3.87 -7.76
N CYS A 61 0.53 -4.83 -6.90
CA CYS A 61 1.06 -6.19 -6.94
C CYS A 61 0.66 -6.98 -8.19
N ASN A 62 -0.31 -6.53 -9.01
CA ASN A 62 -0.56 -7.15 -10.31
C ASN A 62 0.54 -6.87 -11.33
N ARG A 63 1.38 -5.84 -11.10
CA ARG A 63 2.49 -5.47 -11.98
C ARG A 63 3.77 -6.23 -11.67
N LEU A 64 3.70 -7.23 -10.78
CA LEU A 64 4.82 -8.08 -10.42
C LEU A 64 5.32 -8.85 -11.65
N ALA A 65 6.59 -8.66 -12.00
CA ALA A 65 7.17 -9.24 -13.21
C ALA A 65 7.36 -10.76 -13.15
N ALA A 66 7.61 -11.29 -11.95
CA ALA A 66 7.78 -12.71 -11.68
C ALA A 66 7.43 -13.01 -10.22
N GLN A 67 7.00 -14.23 -9.91
CA GLN A 67 6.70 -14.65 -8.53
C GLN A 67 7.99 -14.95 -7.74
N THR A 68 8.85 -13.95 -7.59
CA THR A 68 10.13 -14.01 -6.88
C THR A 68 10.30 -12.84 -5.92
N LEU A 69 11.15 -13.01 -4.90
CA LEU A 69 11.42 -11.97 -3.91
C LEU A 69 12.10 -10.75 -4.53
N GLU A 70 13.02 -10.97 -5.48
CA GLU A 70 13.72 -9.92 -6.22
C GLU A 70 12.75 -9.07 -7.04
N ALA A 71 11.80 -9.69 -7.74
CA ALA A 71 10.79 -8.98 -8.50
C ALA A 71 9.84 -8.17 -7.59
N PHE A 72 9.53 -8.69 -6.41
CA PHE A 72 8.71 -7.98 -5.42
C PHE A 72 9.43 -6.73 -4.91
N PHE A 73 10.66 -6.83 -4.44
CA PHE A 73 11.40 -5.65 -3.97
C PHE A 73 11.73 -4.67 -5.10
N SER A 74 11.97 -5.16 -6.32
CA SER A 74 12.10 -4.31 -7.51
C SER A 74 10.85 -3.49 -7.76
N LEU A 75 9.67 -4.10 -7.61
CA LEU A 75 8.39 -3.42 -7.77
C LEU A 75 8.21 -2.33 -6.70
N VAL A 76 8.53 -2.62 -5.44
CA VAL A 76 8.44 -1.64 -4.34
C VAL A 76 9.42 -0.48 -4.57
N TYR A 77 10.68 -0.78 -4.90
CA TYR A 77 11.71 0.21 -5.19
C TYR A 77 11.30 1.16 -6.32
N ARG A 78 10.80 0.61 -7.44
CA ARG A 78 10.30 1.41 -8.56
C ARG A 78 9.06 2.24 -8.20
N SER A 79 8.19 1.72 -7.34
CA SER A 79 6.99 2.45 -6.89
C SER A 79 7.34 3.66 -6.04
N LEU A 80 8.54 3.68 -5.44
CA LEU A 80 9.08 4.85 -4.75
C LEU A 80 9.79 5.82 -5.71
N GLY A 81 9.90 5.51 -7.00
CA GLY A 81 10.64 6.32 -7.97
C GLY A 81 12.12 5.94 -8.09
N GLY A 82 12.54 4.80 -7.53
CA GLY A 82 13.85 4.23 -7.81
C GLY A 82 13.95 3.79 -9.27
N ASP A 83 15.07 4.08 -9.91
CA ASP A 83 15.36 3.62 -11.27
C ASP A 83 15.60 2.09 -11.32
N VAL A 84 15.83 1.51 -12.50
CA VAL A 84 16.25 0.10 -12.55
C VAL A 84 17.60 -0.02 -11.82
N PRO A 85 17.73 -0.90 -10.81
CA PRO A 85 19.02 -1.09 -10.14
C PRO A 85 20.09 -1.42 -11.18
N SER A 86 21.04 -0.52 -11.37
CA SER A 86 22.18 -0.68 -12.28
C SER A 86 23.35 -1.25 -11.50
N GLY A 87 23.57 -2.57 -11.56
CA GLY A 87 24.72 -3.22 -10.92
C GLY A 87 24.42 -4.61 -10.35
N GLU A 88 25.36 -5.15 -9.57
CA GLU A 88 25.24 -6.41 -8.83
C GLU A 88 24.38 -6.28 -7.56
N THR A 89 24.04 -5.05 -7.16
CA THR A 89 23.21 -4.78 -5.98
C THR A 89 21.77 -5.21 -6.23
N GLY A 90 21.32 -6.23 -5.48
CA GLY A 90 19.94 -6.71 -5.57
C GLY A 90 18.92 -5.66 -5.13
N ALA A 91 17.69 -5.77 -5.63
CA ALA A 91 16.62 -4.79 -5.43
C ALA A 91 16.27 -4.55 -3.97
N ARG A 92 16.45 -5.57 -3.11
CA ARG A 92 16.25 -5.42 -1.66
C ARG A 92 17.22 -4.41 -1.05
N ALA A 93 18.53 -4.54 -1.33
CA ALA A 93 19.53 -3.65 -0.77
C ALA A 93 19.38 -2.22 -1.30
N ALA A 94 19.02 -2.06 -2.57
CA ALA A 94 18.70 -0.76 -3.16
C ALA A 94 17.48 -0.11 -2.48
N LEU A 95 16.44 -0.91 -2.17
CA LEU A 95 15.27 -0.44 -1.43
C LEU A 95 15.62 -0.02 0.00
N GLU A 96 16.40 -0.83 0.72
CA GLU A 96 16.86 -0.51 2.09
C GLU A 96 17.61 0.83 2.11
N ALA A 97 18.58 1.02 1.20
CA ALA A 97 19.33 2.29 1.10
C ALA A 97 18.43 3.50 0.79
N LEU A 98 17.43 3.34 -0.09
CA LEU A 98 16.48 4.41 -0.41
C LEU A 98 15.57 4.75 0.79
N LEU A 99 15.16 3.75 1.56
CA LEU A 99 14.35 3.95 2.76
C LEU A 99 15.17 4.62 3.86
N ASP A 100 16.42 4.21 4.06
CA ASP A 100 17.37 4.86 4.98
C ASP A 100 17.53 6.35 4.65
N GLU A 101 17.71 6.70 3.38
CA GLU A 101 17.81 8.09 2.93
C GLU A 101 16.53 8.88 3.20
N ARG A 102 15.36 8.34 2.81
CA ARG A 102 14.07 9.06 2.93
C ARG A 102 13.57 9.19 4.35
N LEU A 103 13.92 8.25 5.22
CA LEU A 103 13.46 8.18 6.60
C LEU A 103 14.56 8.58 7.59
N PHE A 104 15.64 9.22 7.09
CA PHE A 104 16.74 9.68 7.93
C PHE A 104 16.31 10.69 9.00
N ALA A 105 15.42 11.63 8.66
CA ALA A 105 14.88 12.58 9.62
C ALA A 105 13.88 11.88 10.57
N SER A 106 13.97 12.14 11.87
CA SER A 106 13.19 11.41 12.90
C SER A 106 11.67 11.57 12.80
N ASP A 107 11.21 12.64 12.16
CA ASP A 107 9.80 12.93 11.89
C ASP A 107 9.36 12.50 10.48
N ALA A 108 10.28 12.06 9.62
CA ALA A 108 9.93 11.56 8.30
C ALA A 108 9.11 10.28 8.42
N GLN A 109 8.04 10.22 7.63
CA GLN A 109 7.14 9.09 7.55
C GLN A 109 6.89 8.73 6.08
N LEU A 110 6.58 7.46 5.83
CA LEU A 110 6.24 6.93 4.52
C LEU A 110 5.28 5.76 4.69
N CYS A 111 4.20 5.75 3.91
CA CYS A 111 3.31 4.60 3.84
C CYS A 111 3.37 3.94 2.46
N LEU A 112 3.57 2.62 2.43
CA LEU A 112 3.41 1.82 1.20
C LEU A 112 1.98 1.29 1.12
N LEU A 113 1.28 1.58 0.02
CA LEU A 113 -0.06 1.09 -0.27
C LEU A 113 0.03 -0.13 -1.20
N PHE A 114 -0.05 -1.33 -0.65
CA PHE A 114 -0.05 -2.58 -1.41
C PHE A 114 -1.45 -2.88 -1.96
N ASP A 115 -1.70 -2.49 -3.21
CA ASP A 115 -2.91 -2.89 -3.90
C ASP A 115 -2.81 -4.33 -4.40
N ARG A 116 -3.94 -5.05 -4.32
CA ARG A 116 -4.06 -6.44 -4.77
C ARG A 116 -3.00 -7.34 -4.15
N PHE A 117 -2.73 -7.17 -2.86
CA PHE A 117 -1.72 -7.93 -2.12
C PHE A 117 -2.01 -9.45 -2.10
N ASP A 118 -3.26 -9.86 -2.38
CA ASP A 118 -3.64 -11.26 -2.63
C ASP A 118 -3.04 -11.87 -3.93
N ALA A 119 -2.42 -11.06 -4.80
CA ALA A 119 -1.82 -11.53 -6.06
C ALA A 119 -0.47 -12.27 -5.84
N LEU A 120 0.08 -12.17 -4.64
CA LEU A 120 1.28 -12.90 -4.25
C LEU A 120 0.93 -14.37 -4.02
N SER A 121 1.71 -15.27 -4.62
CA SER A 121 1.51 -16.70 -4.46
C SER A 121 1.88 -17.18 -3.04
N GLU A 122 1.21 -18.23 -2.56
CA GLU A 122 1.48 -18.85 -1.26
C GLU A 122 2.95 -19.23 -1.03
N PRO A 123 3.70 -19.77 -2.01
CA PRO A 123 5.12 -20.08 -1.80
C PRO A 123 6.00 -18.83 -1.63
N LEU A 124 5.64 -17.71 -2.25
CA LEU A 124 6.39 -16.46 -2.19
C LEU A 124 6.05 -15.65 -0.91
N PHE A 125 4.80 -15.71 -0.49
CA PHE A 125 4.24 -14.83 0.52
C PHE A 125 5.01 -14.82 1.86
N PRO A 126 5.45 -15.96 2.45
CA PRO A 126 6.22 -15.96 3.70
C PRO A 126 7.51 -15.14 3.61
N PHE A 127 8.22 -15.21 2.47
CA PHE A 127 9.46 -14.46 2.27
C PHE A 127 9.22 -12.97 2.11
N VAL A 128 8.15 -12.60 1.40
CA VAL A 128 7.71 -11.20 1.30
C VAL A 128 7.31 -10.67 2.68
N ALA A 129 6.54 -11.44 3.45
CA ALA A 129 6.08 -11.05 4.77
C ALA A 129 7.25 -10.84 5.75
N GLY A 130 8.20 -11.78 5.82
CA GLY A 130 9.40 -11.61 6.63
C GLY A 130 10.26 -10.43 6.18
N GLY A 131 10.36 -10.20 4.87
CA GLY A 131 11.05 -9.05 4.29
C GLY A 131 10.43 -7.71 4.68
N LEU A 132 9.12 -7.57 4.52
CA LEU A 132 8.39 -6.37 4.94
C LEU A 132 8.46 -6.18 6.46
N ARG A 133 8.39 -7.25 7.24
CA ARG A 133 8.52 -7.14 8.70
C ARG A 133 9.89 -6.57 9.09
N ALA A 134 10.97 -7.08 8.49
CA ALA A 134 12.31 -6.57 8.73
C ALA A 134 12.45 -5.07 8.38
N LEU A 135 11.90 -4.64 7.24
CA LEU A 135 11.89 -3.22 6.85
C LEU A 135 11.08 -2.36 7.84
N ARG A 136 9.91 -2.86 8.29
CA ARG A 136 9.06 -2.17 9.28
C ARG A 136 9.77 -1.99 10.61
N ASP A 137 10.53 -3.00 11.05
CA ASP A 137 11.22 -3.01 12.33
C ASP A 137 12.46 -2.08 12.29
N ALA A 138 13.16 -2.00 11.15
CA ALA A 138 14.27 -1.07 10.96
C ALA A 138 13.84 0.41 11.00
N HIS A 139 12.64 0.73 10.51
CA HIS A 139 12.08 2.08 10.46
C HIS A 139 10.83 2.21 11.33
N LYS A 140 10.99 1.92 12.63
CA LYS A 140 9.86 1.85 13.56
C LYS A 140 9.10 3.18 13.62
N TYR A 141 7.78 3.12 13.44
CA TYR A 141 6.82 4.25 13.35
C TYR A 141 6.99 5.21 12.16
N GLN A 142 8.08 5.13 11.42
CA GLN A 142 8.33 5.95 10.22
C GLN A 142 7.81 5.27 8.95
N LEU A 143 8.08 3.96 8.79
CA LEU A 143 7.55 3.17 7.69
C LEU A 143 6.26 2.47 8.11
N THR A 144 5.19 2.64 7.35
CA THR A 144 3.90 1.96 7.56
C THR A 144 3.38 1.31 6.29
N TYR A 145 2.46 0.36 6.44
CA TYR A 145 1.86 -0.38 5.33
C TYR A 145 0.34 -0.28 5.36
N LEU A 146 -0.24 -0.06 4.19
CA LEU A 146 -1.65 -0.30 3.93
C LEU A 146 -1.79 -1.44 2.93
N THR A 147 -2.56 -2.48 3.25
CA THR A 147 -2.78 -3.61 2.33
C THR A 147 -4.23 -3.64 1.85
N ALA A 148 -4.46 -3.89 0.57
CA ALA A 148 -5.81 -4.09 0.03
C ALA A 148 -6.02 -5.54 -0.40
N ARG A 149 -6.93 -6.23 0.30
CA ARG A 149 -7.17 -7.67 0.14
C ARG A 149 -8.64 -8.06 0.15
N ARG A 150 -8.93 -9.29 -0.27
CA ARG A 150 -10.25 -9.92 -0.19
C ARG A 150 -10.48 -10.58 1.16
N ARG A 151 -9.41 -11.01 1.83
CA ARG A 151 -9.43 -11.67 3.13
C ARG A 151 -8.34 -11.08 4.03
N PRO A 152 -8.53 -11.08 5.35
CA PRO A 152 -7.47 -10.75 6.30
C PRO A 152 -6.24 -11.63 6.11
N LEU A 153 -5.09 -11.22 6.67
CA LEU A 153 -3.91 -12.06 6.77
C LEU A 153 -4.16 -13.28 7.64
N ASP A 154 -3.50 -14.40 7.32
CA ASP A 154 -3.51 -15.54 8.23
C ASP A 154 -2.78 -15.10 9.50
N ALA A 155 -3.45 -15.20 10.65
CA ALA A 155 -2.91 -14.80 11.95
C ALA A 155 -1.64 -15.57 12.34
N ARG A 156 -1.33 -16.68 11.68
CA ARG A 156 -0.05 -17.41 11.85
C ARG A 156 1.14 -16.70 11.22
N ASN A 157 0.91 -15.64 10.44
CA ASN A 157 1.96 -14.83 9.86
C ASN A 157 2.28 -13.63 10.78
N GLU A 158 3.54 -13.44 11.16
CA GLU A 158 3.97 -12.34 12.03
C GLU A 158 3.68 -10.94 11.44
N LEU A 159 3.59 -10.82 10.12
CA LEU A 159 3.17 -9.57 9.47
C LEU A 159 1.71 -9.23 9.78
N ALA A 160 0.85 -10.23 10.06
CA ALA A 160 -0.56 -10.02 10.37
C ALA A 160 -0.75 -9.14 11.61
N GLU A 161 0.11 -9.32 12.62
CA GLU A 161 0.06 -8.57 13.89
C GLU A 161 0.12 -7.05 13.67
N LEU A 162 0.83 -6.59 12.62
CA LEU A 162 0.92 -5.17 12.28
C LEU A 162 -0.44 -4.55 11.95
N PHE A 163 -1.42 -5.35 11.54
CA PHE A 163 -2.72 -4.90 11.04
C PHE A 163 -3.89 -5.21 11.99
N ASP A 164 -3.64 -5.94 13.07
CA ASP A 164 -4.70 -6.40 13.99
C ASP A 164 -5.44 -5.23 14.64
N ALA A 165 -4.72 -4.15 14.98
CA ALA A 165 -5.31 -2.95 15.55
C ALA A 165 -6.19 -2.19 14.54
N HIS A 166 -5.87 -2.28 13.24
CA HIS A 166 -6.49 -1.46 12.20
C HIS A 166 -6.87 -2.30 10.99
N THR A 167 -8.04 -2.93 11.05
CA THR A 167 -8.65 -3.58 9.88
C THR A 167 -9.95 -2.86 9.50
N LEU A 168 -9.94 -2.24 8.33
CA LEU A 168 -11.10 -1.60 7.72
C LEU A 168 -11.80 -2.57 6.76
N TRP A 169 -13.04 -2.90 7.09
CA TRP A 169 -13.93 -3.67 6.22
C TRP A 169 -14.63 -2.74 5.23
N LEU A 170 -14.19 -2.76 3.98
CA LEU A 170 -14.69 -1.87 2.95
C LEU A 170 -16.04 -2.36 2.42
N GLY A 171 -17.09 -1.61 2.77
CA GLY A 171 -18.44 -1.82 2.28
C GLY A 171 -18.64 -1.40 0.81
N PRO A 172 -19.86 -1.56 0.28
CA PRO A 172 -20.21 -1.05 -1.04
C PRO A 172 -19.97 0.46 -1.14
N LEU A 173 -19.88 0.96 -2.37
CA LEU A 173 -19.77 2.40 -2.62
C LEU A 173 -21.05 3.10 -2.15
N SER A 174 -20.91 4.33 -1.65
CA SER A 174 -22.06 5.19 -1.44
C SER A 174 -22.77 5.45 -2.78
N PRO A 175 -24.07 5.79 -2.80
CA PRO A 175 -24.76 6.10 -4.04
C PRO A 175 -24.11 7.25 -4.84
N ALA A 176 -23.50 8.22 -4.15
CA ALA A 176 -22.79 9.32 -4.80
C ALA A 176 -21.50 8.83 -5.49
N ASP A 177 -20.66 8.09 -4.75
CA ASP A 177 -19.41 7.52 -5.27
C ASP A 177 -19.67 6.53 -6.40
N ALA A 178 -20.73 5.72 -6.28
CA ALA A 178 -21.13 4.76 -7.30
C ALA A 178 -21.56 5.46 -8.60
N ARG A 179 -22.43 6.48 -8.51
CA ARG A 179 -22.86 7.27 -9.68
C ARG A 179 -21.68 7.93 -10.37
N TRP A 180 -20.79 8.57 -9.61
CA TRP A 180 -19.58 9.17 -10.16
C TRP A 180 -18.70 8.14 -10.86
N SER A 181 -18.49 6.98 -10.24
CA SER A 181 -17.67 5.90 -10.79
C SER A 181 -18.23 5.37 -12.11
N VAL A 182 -19.56 5.21 -12.21
CA VAL A 182 -20.24 4.74 -13.43
C VAL A 182 -20.16 5.78 -14.56
N GLN A 183 -20.44 7.05 -14.25
CA GLN A 183 -20.38 8.13 -15.24
C GLN A 183 -19.01 8.22 -15.90
N ARG A 184 -17.95 7.97 -15.12
CA ARG A 184 -16.58 7.97 -15.61
C ARG A 184 -16.21 6.73 -16.42
N ALA A 185 -16.74 5.56 -16.08
CA ALA A 185 -16.49 4.33 -16.83
C ALA A 185 -17.18 4.30 -18.22
N MET A 186 -18.18 5.17 -18.41
CA MET A 186 -18.91 5.32 -19.67
C MET A 186 -18.38 6.46 -20.57
N ALA A 187 -17.40 7.23 -20.08
CA ALA A 187 -16.77 8.34 -20.81
C ALA A 187 -15.42 7.91 -21.41
#